data_AF-A0A7K2HRU5-F1
#
_entry.id   AF-A0A7K2HRU5-F1
#
_cell.length_a   1.000
_cell.length_b   1.000
_cell.length_c   1.000
_cell.angle_alpha   90.00
_cell.angle_beta   90.00
_cell.angle_gamma   90.00
#
_symmetry.space_group_name_H-M   'P 1'
#
loop_
_entity.id
_entity.type
_entity.pdbx_description
1 polymer ?
#
loop_
_entity_poly.entity_id
_entity_poly.type
_entity_poly.pdbx_seq_one_letter_code
_entity_poly.pdbx_strand_id
1 'polypeptide(L)'
;MTSPDVVGELCEQGLAAEMAGRVDEAALHYERAWNDAESSFDRCLAAHYCARTAPTAEERLRWTRVSVEFSSEIAEAGNDERIYSLLPALQIAHAAALLTNGDKSAARNAYLRAADSVYLLHGRSADAMVLHSTIYEGLSATGFVPQGASREFFELVESLKTGDAWGPLAVVLSAFVQNSGTDEAVAHFAITLRELYATGLLNPTDQKLLRDAVGAAQKQMQADSARIEDAAPSQDPGDVSSAQPIRDDADPFGADSPNVAFRI
;
A
#
# COMPACT_ATOMS: atom_id res chain seq x y z
N MET A 1 -11.00 -18.36 32.21
CA MET A 1 -10.08 -19.11 31.32
C MET A 1 -10.51 -18.77 29.92
N THR A 2 -9.80 -17.87 29.26
CA THR A 2 -10.00 -17.56 27.85
C THR A 2 -9.79 -18.86 27.07
N SER A 3 -10.73 -19.24 26.21
CA SER A 3 -10.52 -20.36 25.29
C SER A 3 -9.21 -20.11 24.53
N PRO A 4 -8.37 -21.13 24.27
CA PRO A 4 -7.22 -20.97 23.39
C PRO A 4 -7.68 -20.35 22.06
N ASP A 5 -6.87 -19.46 21.49
CA ASP A 5 -7.12 -18.81 20.19
C ASP A 5 -6.88 -19.84 19.07
N VAL A 6 -7.81 -20.79 18.95
CA VAL A 6 -7.71 -21.95 18.05
C VAL A 6 -7.53 -21.49 16.60
N VAL A 7 -8.17 -20.38 16.22
CA VAL A 7 -8.12 -19.82 14.87
C VAL A 7 -6.75 -19.23 14.60
N GLY A 8 -6.20 -18.43 15.54
CA GLY A 8 -4.83 -17.93 15.45
C GLY A 8 -3.80 -19.04 15.32
N GLU A 9 -3.88 -20.07 16.17
CA GLU A 9 -2.98 -21.23 16.12
C GLU A 9 -3.04 -21.99 14.79
N LEU A 10 -4.24 -22.20 14.24
CA LEU A 10 -4.41 -22.84 12.93
C LEU A 10 -3.81 -21.97 11.81
N CYS A 11 -3.99 -20.65 11.87
CA CYS A 11 -3.38 -19.74 10.91
C CYS A 11 -1.85 -19.75 10.97
N GLU A 12 -1.26 -19.78 12.16
CA GLU A 12 0.19 -19.90 12.34
C GLU A 12 0.73 -21.23 11.81
N GLN A 13 0.03 -22.35 12.06
CA GLN A 13 0.40 -23.67 11.52
C GLN A 13 0.35 -23.68 10.00
N GLY A 14 -0.70 -23.11 9.41
CA GLY A 14 -0.81 -22.98 7.97
C GLY A 14 0.31 -22.13 7.37
N LEU A 15 0.66 -21.00 8.02
CA LEU A 15 1.77 -20.16 7.57
C LEU A 15 3.11 -20.91 7.63
N ALA A 16 3.35 -21.68 8.68
CA ALA A 16 4.54 -22.52 8.80
C ALA A 16 4.62 -23.60 7.70
N ALA A 17 3.49 -24.22 7.34
CA ALA A 17 3.41 -25.17 6.23
C ALA A 17 3.67 -24.49 4.88
N GLU A 18 3.10 -23.31 4.66
CA GLU A 18 3.28 -22.51 3.45
C GLU A 18 4.74 -22.09 3.26
N MET A 19 5.39 -21.55 4.31
CA MET A 19 6.82 -21.18 4.29
C MET A 19 7.74 -22.38 4.01
N ALA A 20 7.28 -23.59 4.30
CA ALA A 20 7.98 -24.83 4.00
C ALA A 20 7.59 -25.45 2.66
N GLY A 21 6.83 -24.74 1.82
CA GLY A 21 6.39 -25.16 0.49
C GLY A 21 5.25 -26.18 0.47
N ARG A 22 4.59 -26.45 1.61
CA ARG A 22 3.49 -27.41 1.74
C ARG A 22 2.14 -26.70 1.64
N VAL A 23 1.82 -26.22 0.44
CA VAL A 23 0.62 -25.39 0.17
C VAL A 23 -0.69 -26.13 0.48
N ASP A 24 -0.80 -27.41 0.12
CA ASP A 24 -2.02 -28.21 0.40
C ASP A 24 -2.26 -28.39 1.91
N GLU A 25 -1.19 -28.57 2.69
CA GLU A 25 -1.26 -28.65 4.16
C GLU A 25 -1.68 -27.29 4.76
N ALA A 26 -1.13 -26.19 4.23
CA ALA A 26 -1.53 -24.85 4.63
C ALA A 26 -3.02 -24.59 4.37
N ALA A 27 -3.53 -24.97 3.19
CA ALA A 27 -4.93 -24.82 2.82
C ALA A 27 -5.86 -25.55 3.81
N LEU A 28 -5.50 -26.77 4.22
CA LEU A 28 -6.27 -27.53 5.22
C LEU A 28 -6.29 -26.83 6.59
N HIS A 29 -5.18 -26.22 7.01
CA HIS A 29 -5.14 -25.46 8.26
C HIS A 29 -6.04 -24.21 8.18
N TYR A 30 -6.00 -23.47 7.08
CA TYR A 30 -6.80 -22.27 6.89
C TYR A 30 -8.29 -22.58 6.75
N GLU A 31 -8.66 -23.65 6.05
CA GLU A 31 -10.04 -24.11 5.95
C GLU A 31 -10.60 -24.49 7.33
N ARG A 32 -9.79 -25.17 8.16
CA ARG A 32 -10.18 -25.48 9.55
C ARG A 32 -10.33 -24.21 10.38
N ALA A 33 -9.41 -23.24 10.23
CA ALA A 33 -9.50 -21.95 10.90
C ALA A 33 -10.81 -21.23 10.55
N TRP A 34 -11.22 -21.27 9.28
CA TRP A 34 -12.49 -20.69 8.84
C TRP A 34 -13.71 -21.41 9.41
N ASN A 35 -13.71 -22.74 9.43
CA ASN A 35 -14.81 -23.53 9.95
C ASN A 35 -14.98 -23.40 11.48
N ASP A 36 -13.88 -23.19 12.20
CA ASP A 36 -13.86 -23.01 13.66
C ASP A 36 -14.02 -21.54 14.10
N ALA A 37 -14.11 -20.59 13.16
CA ALA A 37 -14.20 -19.16 13.46
C ALA A 37 -15.58 -18.73 14.01
N GLU A 38 -15.61 -18.33 15.28
CA GLU A 38 -16.84 -17.91 15.96
C GLU A 38 -17.02 -16.38 15.98
N SER A 39 -15.94 -15.62 16.21
CA SER A 39 -15.99 -14.15 16.28
C SER A 39 -15.79 -13.48 14.92
N SER A 40 -16.23 -12.23 14.77
CA SER A 40 -15.95 -11.45 13.54
C SER A 40 -14.44 -11.29 13.30
N PHE A 41 -13.64 -11.17 14.38
CA PHE A 41 -12.18 -11.11 14.28
C PHE A 41 -11.62 -12.42 13.72
N ASP A 42 -12.06 -13.56 14.26
CA ASP A 42 -11.61 -14.88 13.79
C ASP A 42 -11.97 -15.11 12.33
N ARG A 43 -13.19 -14.72 11.94
CA ARG A 43 -13.64 -14.82 10.53
C ARG A 43 -12.83 -13.91 9.62
N CYS A 44 -12.51 -12.70 10.06
CA CYS A 44 -11.64 -11.78 9.35
C CYS A 44 -10.24 -12.39 9.12
N LEU A 45 -9.65 -12.92 10.19
CA LEU A 45 -8.32 -13.53 10.18
C LEU A 45 -8.28 -14.79 9.31
N ALA A 46 -9.21 -15.72 9.52
CA ALA A 46 -9.28 -16.94 8.73
C ALA A 46 -9.53 -16.66 7.24
N ALA A 47 -10.42 -15.71 6.91
CA ALA A 47 -10.65 -15.31 5.52
C ALA A 47 -9.39 -14.73 4.85
N HIS A 48 -8.60 -13.94 5.59
CA HIS A 48 -7.31 -13.44 5.09
C HIS A 48 -6.37 -14.58 4.72
N TYR A 49 -6.26 -15.60 5.57
CA TYR A 49 -5.39 -16.75 5.33
C TYR A 49 -5.93 -17.69 4.24
N CYS A 50 -7.25 -17.93 4.17
CA CYS A 50 -7.87 -18.68 3.08
C CYS A 50 -7.57 -18.06 1.70
N ALA A 51 -7.48 -16.73 1.61
CA ALA A 51 -7.14 -16.07 0.35
C ALA A 51 -5.76 -16.46 -0.20
N ARG A 52 -4.79 -16.74 0.67
CA ARG A 52 -3.39 -17.05 0.28
C ARG A 52 -3.30 -18.35 -0.52
N THR A 53 -4.09 -19.34 -0.12
CA THR A 53 -4.14 -20.68 -0.73
C THR A 53 -5.29 -20.83 -1.73
N ALA A 54 -6.02 -19.76 -2.02
CA ALA A 54 -7.12 -19.80 -2.97
C ALA A 54 -6.61 -20.20 -4.37
N PRO A 55 -7.19 -21.24 -5.00
CA PRO A 55 -6.69 -21.81 -6.26
C PRO A 55 -6.93 -20.92 -7.48
N THR A 56 -7.83 -19.93 -7.41
CA THR A 56 -8.07 -18.99 -8.51
C THR A 56 -8.03 -17.53 -8.06
N ALA A 57 -7.81 -16.63 -9.02
CA ALA A 57 -7.81 -15.19 -8.78
C ALA A 57 -9.19 -14.70 -8.28
N GLU A 58 -10.28 -15.27 -8.77
CA GLU A 58 -11.64 -14.94 -8.36
C GLU A 58 -11.92 -15.39 -6.92
N GLU A 59 -11.45 -16.58 -6.54
CA GLU A 59 -11.59 -17.08 -5.17
C GLU A 59 -10.73 -16.28 -4.19
N ARG A 60 -9.52 -15.88 -4.58
CA ARG A 60 -8.67 -14.96 -3.80
C ARG A 60 -9.37 -13.62 -3.60
N LEU A 61 -9.97 -13.06 -4.65
CA LEU A 61 -10.74 -11.82 -4.56
C LEU A 61 -11.95 -11.97 -3.63
N ARG A 62 -12.67 -13.11 -3.72
CA ARG A 62 -13.78 -13.40 -2.82
C ARG A 62 -13.33 -13.42 -1.36
N TRP A 63 -12.26 -14.15 -1.04
CA TRP A 63 -11.79 -14.28 0.35
C TRP A 63 -11.22 -12.98 0.90
N THR A 64 -10.43 -12.25 0.12
CA THR A 64 -9.93 -10.93 0.54
C THR A 64 -11.06 -9.95 0.76
N ARG A 65 -12.11 -9.97 -0.09
CA ARG A 65 -13.31 -9.16 0.11
C ARG A 65 -14.00 -9.48 1.43
N VAL A 66 -14.22 -10.76 1.74
CA VAL A 66 -14.81 -11.20 3.02
C VAL A 66 -13.98 -10.70 4.20
N SER A 67 -12.65 -10.79 4.10
CA SER A 67 -11.77 -10.32 5.17
C SER A 67 -11.89 -8.81 5.41
N VAL A 68 -11.90 -7.99 4.34
CA VAL A 68 -12.06 -6.53 4.49
C VAL A 68 -13.47 -6.11 4.94
N GLU A 69 -14.51 -6.86 4.57
CA GLU A 69 -15.89 -6.66 5.05
C GLU A 69 -15.94 -6.80 6.58
N PHE A 70 -15.46 -7.93 7.13
CA PHE A 70 -15.38 -8.11 8.58
C PHE A 70 -14.48 -7.06 9.24
N SER A 71 -13.36 -6.68 8.63
CA SER A 71 -12.47 -5.67 9.20
C SER A 71 -13.15 -4.30 9.35
N SER A 72 -13.98 -3.93 8.37
CA SER A 72 -14.73 -2.67 8.38
C SER A 72 -15.79 -2.71 9.48
N GLU A 73 -16.53 -3.81 9.61
CA GLU A 73 -17.54 -3.99 10.67
C GLU A 73 -16.93 -3.88 12.07
N ILE A 74 -15.77 -4.50 12.29
CA ILE A 74 -15.07 -4.44 13.59
C ILE A 74 -14.58 -3.01 13.88
N ALA A 75 -13.98 -2.35 12.88
CA ALA A 75 -13.48 -0.99 13.03
C ALA A 75 -14.60 0.03 13.31
N GLU A 76 -15.77 -0.13 12.67
CA GLU A 76 -16.96 0.70 12.91
C GLU A 76 -17.57 0.46 14.29
N ALA A 77 -17.59 -0.80 14.75
CA ALA A 77 -18.09 -1.15 16.08
C ALA A 77 -17.16 -0.66 17.21
N GLY A 78 -15.87 -0.48 16.94
CA GLY A 78 -14.87 -0.01 17.90
C GLY A 78 -14.69 -0.94 19.11
N ASN A 79 -14.97 -2.24 18.94
CA ASN A 79 -15.02 -3.21 20.04
C ASN A 79 -13.80 -4.15 20.10
N ASP A 80 -12.96 -4.19 19.06
CA ASP A 80 -11.76 -5.04 19.02
C ASP A 80 -10.59 -4.33 18.30
N GLU A 81 -9.72 -3.71 19.09
CA GLU A 81 -8.59 -2.92 18.60
C GLU A 81 -7.53 -3.76 17.88
N ARG A 82 -7.55 -5.09 18.03
CA ARG A 82 -6.62 -5.99 17.33
C ARG A 82 -6.73 -5.86 15.81
N ILE A 83 -7.87 -5.39 15.29
CA ILE A 83 -8.05 -5.21 13.86
C ILE A 83 -7.10 -4.16 13.27
N TYR A 84 -6.77 -3.11 14.02
CA TYR A 84 -6.02 -1.97 13.50
C TYR A 84 -4.60 -2.34 13.06
N SER A 85 -3.97 -3.35 13.69
CA SER A 85 -2.66 -3.84 13.25
C SER A 85 -2.73 -4.67 11.97
N LEU A 86 -3.89 -5.24 11.64
CA LEU A 86 -4.10 -6.08 10.46
C LEU A 86 -4.56 -5.28 9.24
N LEU A 87 -5.27 -4.15 9.45
CA LEU A 87 -5.88 -3.36 8.37
C LEU A 87 -4.98 -3.12 7.15
N PRO A 88 -3.69 -2.72 7.29
CA PRO A 88 -2.83 -2.53 6.12
C PRO A 88 -2.69 -3.79 5.27
N ALA A 89 -2.39 -4.92 5.90
CA ALA A 89 -2.19 -6.20 5.21
C ALA A 89 -3.48 -6.69 4.53
N LEU A 90 -4.64 -6.50 5.18
CA LEU A 90 -5.94 -6.86 4.63
C LEU A 90 -6.25 -6.03 3.37
N GLN A 91 -6.06 -4.71 3.44
CA GLN A 91 -6.29 -3.81 2.31
C GLN A 91 -5.31 -4.06 1.16
N ILE A 92 -4.03 -4.33 1.46
CA ILE A 92 -3.01 -4.71 0.44
C ILE A 92 -3.42 -5.99 -0.28
N ALA A 93 -3.79 -7.05 0.47
CA ALA A 93 -4.19 -8.32 -0.13
C ALA A 93 -5.42 -8.16 -1.03
N HIS A 94 -6.41 -7.37 -0.59
CA HIS A 94 -7.59 -7.08 -1.38
C HIS A 94 -7.27 -6.24 -2.63
N ALA A 95 -6.42 -5.24 -2.52
CA ALA A 95 -5.96 -4.43 -3.64
C ALA A 95 -5.23 -5.26 -4.70
N ALA A 96 -4.33 -6.15 -4.27
CA ALA A 96 -3.61 -7.06 -5.16
C ALA A 96 -4.57 -8.03 -5.87
N ALA A 97 -5.57 -8.55 -5.16
CA ALA A 97 -6.58 -9.42 -5.75
C ALA A 97 -7.44 -8.69 -6.79
N LEU A 98 -7.86 -7.44 -6.52
CA LEU A 98 -8.57 -6.59 -7.50
C LEU A 98 -7.72 -6.33 -8.75
N LEU A 99 -6.44 -6.01 -8.56
CA LEU A 99 -5.51 -5.75 -9.65
C LEU A 99 -5.31 -7.00 -10.53
N THR A 100 -5.15 -8.17 -9.92
CA THR A 100 -5.03 -9.46 -10.61
C THR A 100 -6.27 -9.80 -11.44
N ASN A 101 -7.45 -9.40 -10.95
CA ASN A 101 -8.72 -9.55 -11.68
C ASN A 101 -8.97 -8.41 -12.70
N GLY A 102 -8.01 -7.49 -12.89
CA GLY A 102 -8.07 -6.42 -13.89
C GLY A 102 -8.75 -5.13 -13.44
N ASP A 103 -9.28 -5.04 -12.21
CA ASP A 103 -9.94 -3.83 -11.72
C ASP A 103 -8.92 -2.84 -11.12
N LYS A 104 -8.20 -2.15 -12.01
CA LYS A 104 -7.16 -1.18 -11.64
C LYS A 104 -7.71 -0.01 -10.80
N SER A 105 -8.95 0.41 -11.04
CA SER A 105 -9.56 1.55 -10.33
C SER A 105 -9.87 1.17 -8.88
N ALA A 106 -10.55 0.04 -8.67
CA ALA A 106 -10.84 -0.45 -7.32
C ALA A 106 -9.56 -0.82 -6.56
N ALA A 107 -8.58 -1.44 -7.24
CA ALA A 107 -7.28 -1.75 -6.67
C ALA A 107 -6.58 -0.49 -6.14
N ARG A 108 -6.56 0.59 -6.93
CA ARG A 108 -5.98 1.87 -6.50
C ARG A 108 -6.62 2.39 -5.22
N ASN A 109 -7.95 2.40 -5.16
CA ASN A 109 -8.68 2.85 -3.96
C ASN A 109 -8.37 1.98 -2.74
N ALA A 110 -8.21 0.67 -2.92
CA ALA A 110 -7.83 -0.23 -1.84
C ALA A 110 -6.38 0.01 -1.36
N TYR A 111 -5.42 0.26 -2.25
CA TYR A 111 -4.07 0.64 -1.87
C TYR A 111 -4.01 2.00 -1.13
N LEU A 112 -4.85 2.97 -1.51
CA LEU A 112 -4.96 4.24 -0.78
C LEU A 112 -5.48 4.02 0.64
N ARG A 113 -6.52 3.19 0.81
CA ARG A 113 -7.00 2.77 2.15
C ARG A 113 -5.91 2.04 2.95
N ALA A 114 -5.09 1.23 2.29
CA ALA A 114 -3.95 0.62 2.95
C ALA A 114 -2.96 1.68 3.46
N ALA A 115 -2.63 2.70 2.64
CA ALA A 115 -1.76 3.80 3.07
C ALA A 115 -2.32 4.52 4.31
N ASP A 116 -3.61 4.84 4.31
CA ASP A 116 -4.28 5.49 5.45
C ASP A 116 -4.20 4.62 6.72
N SER A 117 -4.35 3.30 6.56
CA SER A 117 -4.29 2.37 7.70
C SER A 117 -2.88 2.17 8.27
N VAL A 118 -1.80 2.43 7.52
CA VAL A 118 -0.42 2.34 8.05
C VAL A 118 -0.21 3.37 9.16
N TYR A 119 -0.87 4.54 9.10
CA TYR A 119 -0.82 5.55 10.15
C TYR A 119 -1.48 5.10 11.47
N LEU A 120 -2.35 4.09 11.42
CA LEU A 120 -3.00 3.50 12.59
C LEU A 120 -2.12 2.49 13.34
N LEU A 121 -0.96 2.13 12.79
CA LEU A 121 0.01 1.28 13.47
C LEU A 121 0.62 2.05 14.64
N HIS A 122 0.16 1.75 15.86
CA HIS A 122 0.60 2.40 17.09
C HIS A 122 2.09 2.12 17.35
N GLY A 123 2.93 3.11 17.04
CA GLY A 123 4.38 2.99 17.10
C GLY A 123 4.93 2.45 15.78
N ARG A 124 5.99 3.10 15.26
CA ARG A 124 6.64 2.73 13.99
C ARG A 124 7.06 1.26 14.01
N SER A 125 6.19 0.39 13.53
CA SER A 125 6.52 -1.02 13.30
C SER A 125 7.75 -1.03 12.40
N ALA A 126 8.73 -1.90 12.71
CA ALA A 126 9.87 -2.13 11.82
C ALA A 126 9.41 -2.42 10.37
N ASP A 127 8.18 -2.92 10.22
CA ASP A 127 7.57 -3.31 8.96
C ASP A 127 6.83 -2.15 8.26
N ALA A 128 6.65 -0.98 8.89
CA ALA A 128 5.89 0.13 8.30
C ALA A 128 6.49 0.58 6.95
N MET A 129 7.82 0.60 6.84
CA MET A 129 8.49 0.92 5.56
C MET A 129 8.27 -0.17 4.51
N VAL A 130 8.22 -1.45 4.92
CA VAL A 130 7.91 -2.57 4.02
C VAL A 130 6.49 -2.42 3.48
N LEU A 131 5.53 -2.06 4.34
CA LEU A 131 4.15 -1.78 3.94
C LEU A 131 4.07 -0.59 2.99
N HIS A 132 4.78 0.52 3.25
CA HIS A 132 4.80 1.66 2.33
C HIS A 132 5.41 1.30 0.97
N SER A 133 6.49 0.52 0.92
CA SER A 133 7.08 0.03 -0.34
C SER A 133 6.08 -0.81 -1.12
N THR A 134 5.40 -1.72 -0.41
CA THR A 134 4.37 -2.60 -0.94
C THR A 134 3.23 -1.76 -1.56
N ILE A 135 2.71 -0.79 -0.81
CA ILE A 135 1.63 0.09 -1.27
C ILE A 135 2.07 0.93 -2.47
N TYR A 136 3.28 1.48 -2.45
CA TYR A 136 3.81 2.28 -3.55
C TYR A 136 3.88 1.50 -4.86
N GLU A 137 4.36 0.25 -4.83
CA GLU A 137 4.45 -0.62 -6.01
C GLU A 137 3.06 -0.98 -6.53
N GLY A 138 2.14 -1.33 -5.62
CA GLY A 138 0.75 -1.59 -5.94
C GLY A 138 0.07 -0.40 -6.63
N LEU A 139 0.21 0.80 -6.05
CA LEU A 139 -0.28 2.03 -6.65
C LEU A 139 0.33 2.25 -8.04
N SER A 140 1.65 2.13 -8.17
CA SER A 140 2.36 2.29 -9.44
C SER A 140 1.83 1.33 -10.53
N ALA A 141 1.53 0.08 -10.17
CA ALA A 141 0.96 -0.91 -11.08
C ALA A 141 -0.46 -0.55 -11.56
N THR A 142 -1.20 0.27 -10.82
CA THR A 142 -2.50 0.84 -11.27
C THR A 142 -2.33 2.04 -12.21
N GLY A 143 -1.09 2.42 -12.54
CA GLY A 143 -0.77 3.65 -13.28
C GLY A 143 -0.88 4.92 -12.42
N PHE A 144 -0.86 4.79 -11.10
CA PHE A 144 -0.84 5.94 -10.20
C PHE A 144 0.52 6.64 -10.25
N VAL A 145 0.50 7.97 -10.26
CA VAL A 145 1.71 8.80 -10.19
C VAL A 145 1.53 9.79 -9.03
N PRO A 146 2.37 9.73 -7.98
CA PRO A 146 2.27 10.66 -6.85
C PRO A 146 2.50 12.11 -7.27
N GLN A 147 1.77 13.05 -6.66
CA GLN A 147 2.07 14.46 -6.79
C GLN A 147 3.46 14.76 -6.20
N GLY A 148 4.26 15.59 -6.85
CA GLY A 148 5.63 15.89 -6.47
C GLY A 148 6.68 14.97 -7.10
N ALA A 149 6.26 13.91 -7.83
CA ALA A 149 7.11 13.10 -8.71
C ALA A 149 7.59 13.89 -9.95
N SER A 150 8.27 15.00 -9.70
CA SER A 150 8.72 15.95 -10.71
C SER A 150 10.01 15.49 -11.38
N ARG A 151 10.29 16.04 -12.56
CA ARG A 151 11.56 15.79 -13.25
C ARG A 151 12.75 16.21 -12.38
N GLU A 152 12.64 17.35 -11.73
CA GLU A 152 13.66 17.92 -10.84
C GLU A 152 13.95 17.00 -9.65
N PHE A 153 12.92 16.33 -9.11
CA PHE A 153 13.08 15.33 -8.06
C PHE A 153 13.91 14.12 -8.55
N PHE A 154 13.61 13.58 -9.73
CA PHE A 154 14.39 12.44 -10.25
C PHE A 154 15.81 12.83 -10.68
N GLU A 155 16.02 14.05 -11.16
CA GLU A 155 17.37 14.59 -11.41
C GLU A 155 18.17 14.73 -10.10
N LEU A 156 17.53 15.14 -9.00
CA LEU A 156 18.15 15.13 -7.66
C LEU A 156 18.53 13.71 -7.22
N VAL A 157 17.61 12.74 -7.37
CA VAL A 157 17.86 11.34 -6.98
C VAL A 157 19.08 10.78 -7.71
N GLU A 158 19.18 10.99 -9.03
CA GLU A 158 20.32 10.53 -9.82
C GLU A 158 21.63 11.23 -9.43
N SER A 159 21.57 12.53 -9.13
CA SER A 159 22.74 13.29 -8.68
C SER A 159 23.25 12.80 -7.32
N LEU A 160 22.35 12.63 -6.34
CA LEU A 160 22.68 12.11 -5.01
C LEU A 160 23.25 10.69 -5.08
N LYS A 161 22.69 9.84 -5.93
CA LYS A 161 23.18 8.48 -6.17
C LYS A 161 24.58 8.47 -6.79
N THR A 162 24.82 9.31 -7.79
CA THR A 162 26.13 9.41 -8.46
C THR A 162 27.21 9.98 -7.53
N GLY A 163 26.80 10.85 -6.60
CA GLY A 163 27.68 11.43 -5.59
C GLY A 163 27.84 10.63 -4.30
N ASP A 164 27.33 9.39 -4.23
CA ASP A 164 27.33 8.55 -3.02
C ASP A 164 26.73 9.25 -1.78
N ALA A 165 25.77 10.16 -1.98
CA ALA A 165 25.11 10.92 -0.93
C ALA A 165 23.98 10.10 -0.27
N TRP A 166 24.32 8.94 0.29
CA TRP A 166 23.37 7.94 0.79
C TRP A 166 22.41 8.46 1.87
N GLY A 167 22.88 9.34 2.76
CA GLY A 167 22.05 9.93 3.81
C GLY A 167 20.88 10.75 3.24
N PRO A 168 21.16 11.83 2.49
CA PRO A 168 20.12 12.58 1.77
C PRO A 168 19.28 11.72 0.82
N LEU A 169 19.90 10.78 0.10
CA LEU A 169 19.19 9.88 -0.80
C LEU A 169 18.15 9.03 -0.05
N ALA A 170 18.51 8.47 1.11
CA ALA A 170 17.60 7.72 1.96
C ALA A 170 16.42 8.59 2.45
N VAL A 171 16.67 9.85 2.80
CA VAL A 171 15.62 10.79 3.22
C VAL A 171 14.62 11.04 2.08
N VAL A 172 15.11 11.40 0.89
CA VAL A 172 14.22 11.76 -0.23
C VAL A 172 13.46 10.57 -0.80
N LEU A 173 14.09 9.39 -0.87
CA LEU A 173 13.42 8.17 -1.34
C LEU A 173 12.38 7.66 -0.34
N SER A 174 12.70 7.71 0.95
CA SER A 174 11.75 7.34 2.01
C SER A 174 10.50 8.23 1.98
N ALA A 175 10.68 9.55 1.82
CA ALA A 175 9.57 10.48 1.69
C ALA A 175 8.74 10.21 0.43
N PHE A 176 9.41 9.85 -0.68
CA PHE A 176 8.75 9.55 -1.95
C PHE A 176 7.94 8.26 -1.93
N VAL A 177 8.47 7.19 -1.33
CA VAL A 177 7.76 5.90 -1.19
C VAL A 177 6.52 6.05 -0.30
N GLN A 178 6.58 6.90 0.73
CA GLN A 178 5.44 7.23 1.59
C GLN A 178 4.42 8.17 0.94
N ASN A 179 4.74 8.73 -0.23
CA ASN A 179 3.86 9.66 -0.94
C ASN A 179 2.77 8.89 -1.70
N SER A 180 1.73 8.48 -0.98
CA SER A 180 0.52 7.85 -1.55
C SER A 180 -0.32 8.83 -2.39
N GLY A 181 0.05 10.11 -2.43
CA GLY A 181 -0.65 11.18 -3.13
C GLY A 181 -1.96 11.65 -2.48
N THR A 182 -2.25 11.23 -1.24
CA THR A 182 -3.24 11.92 -0.40
C THR A 182 -2.71 13.30 0.01
N ASP A 183 -3.58 14.26 0.32
CA ASP A 183 -3.18 15.62 0.71
C ASP A 183 -2.14 15.63 1.84
N GLU A 184 -2.35 14.76 2.84
CA GLU A 184 -1.43 14.59 3.96
C GLU A 184 -0.07 13.99 3.53
N ALA A 185 -0.08 12.95 2.69
CA ALA A 185 1.14 12.32 2.21
C ALA A 185 1.97 13.26 1.32
N VAL A 186 1.30 14.04 0.45
CA VAL A 186 1.96 15.04 -0.40
C VAL A 186 2.51 16.19 0.45
N ALA A 187 1.76 16.65 1.46
CA ALA A 187 2.25 17.67 2.39
C ALA A 187 3.47 17.18 3.16
N HIS A 188 3.45 15.95 3.67
CA HIS A 188 4.58 15.34 4.36
C HIS A 188 5.81 15.19 3.45
N PHE A 189 5.62 14.78 2.20
CA PHE A 189 6.68 14.74 1.20
C PHE A 189 7.32 16.12 0.99
N ALA A 190 6.51 17.16 0.73
CA ALA A 190 7.00 18.52 0.51
C ALA A 190 7.70 19.11 1.74
N ILE A 191 7.19 18.85 2.96
CA ILE A 191 7.81 19.26 4.22
C ILE A 191 9.19 18.61 4.37
N THR A 192 9.30 17.30 4.14
CA THR A 192 10.56 16.55 4.27
C THR A 192 11.63 17.08 3.33
N LEU A 193 11.29 17.37 2.07
CA LEU A 193 12.21 17.98 1.12
C LEU A 193 12.67 19.38 1.57
N ARG A 194 11.76 20.18 2.12
CA ARG A 194 12.06 21.53 2.61
C ARG A 194 12.97 21.49 3.84
N GLU A 195 12.76 20.55 4.75
CA GLU A 195 13.62 20.37 5.92
C GLU A 195 15.04 19.97 5.51
N LEU A 196 15.17 19.02 4.57
CA LEU A 196 16.47 18.68 4.00
C LEU A 196 17.14 19.90 3.34
N TYR A 197 16.38 20.69 2.58
CA TYR A 197 16.88 21.92 1.97
C TYR A 197 17.40 22.91 3.02
N ALA A 198 16.65 23.10 4.11
CA ALA A 198 16.99 24.02 5.18
C ALA A 198 18.29 23.66 5.91
N THR A 199 18.74 22.40 5.85
CA THR A 199 20.04 22.01 6.41
C THR A 199 21.22 22.68 5.71
N GLY A 200 21.09 23.00 4.41
CA GLY A 200 22.15 23.60 3.60
C GLY A 200 23.40 22.72 3.46
N LEU A 201 23.30 21.41 3.74
CA LEU A 201 24.44 20.49 3.78
C LEU A 201 24.78 19.86 2.42
N LEU A 202 23.95 20.06 1.40
CA LEU A 202 24.19 19.51 0.08
C LEU A 202 25.16 20.39 -0.72
N ASN A 203 25.81 19.80 -1.72
CA ASN A 203 26.62 20.59 -2.66
C ASN A 203 25.73 21.59 -3.45
N PRO A 204 26.30 22.64 -4.07
CA PRO A 204 25.49 23.67 -4.74
C PRO A 204 24.56 23.16 -5.84
N THR A 205 24.94 22.10 -6.55
CA THR A 205 24.13 21.49 -7.61
C THR A 205 22.91 20.80 -7.01
N ASP A 206 23.11 19.92 -6.03
CA ASP A 206 22.04 19.20 -5.35
C ASP A 206 21.13 20.14 -4.57
N GLN A 207 21.69 21.17 -3.93
CA GLN A 207 20.94 22.20 -3.23
C GLN A 207 20.00 22.96 -4.18
N LYS A 208 20.45 23.23 -5.42
CA LYS A 208 19.62 23.83 -6.47
C LYS A 208 18.52 22.86 -6.92
N LEU A 209 18.85 21.61 -7.22
CA LEU A 209 17.88 20.60 -7.65
C LEU A 209 16.80 20.38 -6.60
N LEU A 210 17.19 20.28 -5.33
CA LEU A 210 16.26 20.13 -4.21
C LEU A 210 15.33 21.35 -4.07
N ARG A 211 15.84 22.57 -4.20
CA ARG A 211 14.99 23.78 -4.20
C ARG A 211 13.96 23.74 -5.32
N ASP A 212 14.40 23.37 -6.53
CA ASP A 212 13.56 23.35 -7.72
C ASP A 212 12.47 22.24 -7.56
N ALA A 213 12.83 21.07 -6.99
CA ALA A 213 11.90 19.99 -6.65
C ALA A 213 10.86 20.39 -5.57
N VAL A 214 11.28 21.10 -4.51
CA VAL A 214 10.37 21.67 -3.49
C VAL A 214 9.35 22.60 -4.15
N GLY A 215 9.83 23.48 -5.05
CA GLY A 215 8.96 24.40 -5.78
C GLY A 215 7.97 23.69 -6.71
N ALA A 216 8.39 22.60 -7.35
CA ALA A 216 7.52 21.78 -8.19
C ALA A 216 6.41 21.09 -7.38
N ALA A 217 6.76 20.47 -6.25
CA ALA A 217 5.80 19.82 -5.36
C ALA A 217 4.73 20.82 -4.85
N GLN A 218 5.16 22.01 -4.41
CA GLN A 218 4.25 23.05 -3.91
C GLN A 218 3.28 23.57 -4.99
N LYS A 219 3.76 23.76 -6.22
CA LYS A 219 2.91 24.20 -7.33
C LYS A 219 1.85 23.16 -7.69
N GLN A 220 2.21 21.88 -7.67
CA GLN A 220 1.28 20.80 -7.96
C GLN A 220 0.19 20.71 -6.89
N MET A 221 0.54 20.83 -5.60
CA MET A 221 -0.43 20.90 -4.50
C MET A 221 -1.42 22.06 -4.68
N GLN A 222 -0.93 23.27 -4.96
CA GLN A 222 -1.78 24.45 -5.14
C GLN A 222 -2.70 24.33 -6.36
N ALA A 223 -2.20 23.76 -7.46
CA ALA A 223 -3.00 23.55 -8.67
C ALA A 223 -4.14 22.54 -8.43
N ASP A 224 -3.92 21.54 -7.59
CA ASP A 224 -4.94 20.56 -7.26
C ASP A 224 -6.01 21.13 -6.32
N SER A 225 -5.62 21.92 -5.31
CA SER A 225 -6.58 22.64 -4.46
C SER A 225 -7.49 23.57 -5.27
N ALA A 226 -6.93 24.30 -6.24
CA ALA A 226 -7.72 25.18 -7.12
C ALA A 226 -8.70 24.40 -8.01
N ARG A 227 -8.34 23.20 -8.48
CA ARG A 227 -9.25 22.34 -9.25
C ARG A 227 -10.42 21.82 -8.41
N ILE A 228 -10.18 21.52 -7.13
CA ILE A 228 -11.22 21.08 -6.20
C ILE A 228 -12.19 22.22 -5.89
N GLU A 229 -11.69 23.45 -5.71
CA GLU A 229 -12.51 24.65 -5.52
C GLU A 229 -13.39 24.97 -6.75
N ASP A 230 -12.86 24.79 -7.96
CA ASP A 230 -13.61 24.96 -9.22
C ASP A 230 -14.58 23.80 -9.52
N ALA A 231 -14.40 22.62 -8.90
CA ALA A 231 -15.21 21.42 -9.12
C ALA A 231 -16.43 21.27 -8.19
N ALA A 232 -16.87 22.35 -7.52
CA ALA A 232 -18.16 22.38 -6.82
C ALA A 232 -19.30 21.88 -7.73
N PRO A 233 -20.28 21.10 -7.22
CA PRO A 233 -20.91 20.05 -8.00
C PRO A 233 -21.79 20.60 -9.13
N SER A 234 -21.36 20.38 -10.37
CA SER A 234 -22.27 20.27 -11.51
C SER A 234 -22.67 18.80 -11.66
N GLN A 235 -23.97 18.53 -11.59
CA GLN A 235 -24.53 17.21 -11.86
C GLN A 235 -24.49 16.94 -13.37
N ASP A 236 -23.48 16.21 -13.86
CA ASP A 236 -23.61 15.39 -15.06
C ASP A 236 -22.43 14.40 -15.17
N PRO A 237 -22.64 13.09 -15.39
CA PRO A 237 -21.56 12.12 -15.50
C PRO A 237 -21.00 12.13 -16.93
N GLY A 238 -19.93 12.91 -17.13
CA GLY A 238 -19.20 13.00 -18.40
C GLY A 238 -17.96 12.11 -18.41
N ASP A 239 -18.04 11.08 -19.25
CA ASP A 239 -17.02 10.13 -19.71
C ASP A 239 -15.59 10.71 -19.87
N VAL A 240 -14.59 10.03 -19.27
CA VAL A 240 -13.16 10.27 -19.56
C VAL A 240 -12.46 8.94 -19.84
N SER A 241 -12.63 8.47 -21.07
CA SER A 241 -11.80 7.43 -21.67
C SER A 241 -10.76 8.07 -22.61
N SER A 242 -9.48 7.94 -22.27
CA SER A 242 -8.38 7.74 -23.25
C SER A 242 -7.01 7.66 -22.56
N ALA A 243 -6.51 6.45 -22.36
CA ALA A 243 -5.07 6.20 -22.23
C ALA A 243 -4.73 4.89 -22.97
N GLN A 244 -3.75 4.98 -23.89
CA GLN A 244 -3.29 3.89 -24.75
C GLN A 244 -2.62 2.76 -23.96
N PRO A 245 -2.58 1.52 -24.50
CA PRO A 245 -2.12 0.34 -23.77
C PRO A 245 -0.60 0.31 -23.66
N ILE A 246 -0.09 0.12 -22.45
CA ILE A 246 1.34 -0.13 -22.18
C ILE A 246 1.45 -1.52 -21.57
N ARG A 247 2.03 -2.43 -22.38
CA ARG A 247 2.60 -3.78 -22.15
C ARG A 247 2.08 -4.60 -20.95
N ASP A 248 1.46 -5.74 -21.29
CA ASP A 248 0.67 -6.65 -20.45
C ASP A 248 1.41 -7.75 -19.66
N ASP A 249 2.74 -7.85 -19.69
CA ASP A 249 3.37 -9.15 -19.31
C ASP A 249 4.17 -9.17 -18.00
N ALA A 250 4.11 -8.13 -17.16
CA ALA A 250 4.73 -8.18 -15.84
C ALA A 250 3.65 -8.40 -14.78
N ASP A 251 3.48 -9.65 -14.35
CA ASP A 251 2.81 -9.95 -13.08
C ASP A 251 3.74 -9.47 -11.95
N PRO A 252 3.46 -8.33 -11.28
CA PRO A 252 4.33 -7.81 -10.24
C PRO A 252 4.28 -8.68 -8.97
N PHE A 253 3.50 -9.76 -8.96
CA PHE A 253 3.30 -10.70 -7.86
C PHE A 253 3.71 -12.15 -8.23
N GLY A 254 4.17 -12.38 -9.45
CA GLY A 254 4.61 -13.71 -9.92
C GLY A 254 5.90 -14.17 -9.25
N ALA A 255 6.31 -15.42 -9.50
CA ALA A 255 7.55 -15.99 -8.95
C ALA A 255 8.81 -15.14 -9.23
N ASP A 256 8.77 -14.39 -10.34
CA ASP A 256 9.84 -13.48 -10.80
C ASP A 256 9.74 -12.05 -10.25
N SER A 257 8.76 -11.76 -9.38
CA SER A 257 8.67 -10.46 -8.71
C SER A 257 9.93 -10.21 -7.87
N PRO A 258 10.58 -9.04 -8.02
CA PRO A 258 11.73 -8.67 -7.19
C PRO A 258 11.35 -8.48 -5.71
N ASN A 259 10.06 -8.41 -5.39
CA ASN A 259 9.59 -8.31 -4.01
C ASN A 259 9.09 -9.65 -3.47
N VAL A 260 9.89 -10.25 -2.59
CA VAL A 260 9.55 -11.50 -1.91
C VAL A 260 8.37 -11.34 -0.96
N ALA A 261 8.12 -10.11 -0.46
CA ALA A 261 6.98 -9.79 0.41
C ALA A 261 5.60 -9.97 -0.27
N PHE A 262 5.59 -10.06 -1.59
CA PHE A 262 4.39 -10.18 -2.43
C PHE A 262 4.10 -11.58 -2.95
N ARG A 263 4.92 -12.58 -2.60
CA ARG A 263 4.67 -13.99 -2.89
C ARG A 263 3.62 -14.56 -1.92
N ILE A 264 2.45 -13.92 -1.89
CA ILE A 264 1.25 -14.30 -1.13
C ILE A 264 0.36 -15.18 -2.02
#